data_AF-A0A7Y0GQ84-F1
#
_entry.id   AF-A0A7Y0GQ84-F1
#
_cell.length_a   1.000
_cell.length_b   1.000
_cell.length_c   1.000
_cell.angle_alpha   90.00
_cell.angle_beta   90.00
_cell.angle_gamma   90.00
#
_symmetry.space_group_name_H-M   'P 1'
#
loop_
_entity.id
_entity.type
_entity.pdbx_description
1 polymer ?
#
loop_
_entity_poly.entity_id
_entity_poly.type
_entity_poly.pdbx_seq_one_letter_code
_entity_poly.pdbx_strand_id
1 'polypeptide(L)' 'AIRAGAPAGSVHRTHVLALDALLTDWHGQGQLDLPGLRAVRACGRLMLQPDQ' A
#
# COMPACT_ATOMS: atom_id res chain seq x y z
N ALA A 1 -2.31 7.36 -4.35
CA ALA A 1 -1.61 7.72 -3.11
C ALA A 1 -1.98 9.12 -2.63
N ILE A 2 -1.62 10.19 -3.35
CA ILE A 2 -1.92 11.58 -2.90
C ILE A 2 -3.42 11.81 -2.68
N ARG A 3 -4.27 11.41 -3.64
CA ARG A 3 -5.74 11.49 -3.50
C ARG A 3 -6.29 10.67 -2.32
N ALA A 4 -5.56 9.64 -1.88
CA ALA A 4 -5.96 8.80 -0.76
C ALA A 4 -5.50 9.36 0.60
N GLY A 5 -4.65 10.39 0.62
CA GLY A 5 -4.15 11.02 1.86
C GLY A 5 -2.63 10.95 2.07
N ALA A 6 -1.87 10.30 1.18
CA ALA A 6 -0.41 10.31 1.32
C ALA A 6 0.16 11.72 1.10
N PRO A 7 1.12 12.18 1.93
CA PRO A 7 1.85 13.41 1.67
C PRO A 7 2.49 13.41 0.28
N ALA A 8 2.46 14.55 -0.41
CA ALA A 8 3.10 14.65 -1.71
C ALA A 8 4.61 14.39 -1.58
N GLY A 9 5.14 13.48 -2.40
CA GLY A 9 6.57 13.14 -2.40
C GLY A 9 7.02 12.12 -1.35
N SER A 10 6.16 11.65 -0.44
CA SER A 10 6.54 10.65 0.57
C SER A 10 6.52 9.20 0.05
N VAL A 11 5.78 8.93 -1.04
CA VAL A 11 5.72 7.60 -1.64
C VAL A 11 6.88 7.40 -2.61
N HIS A 12 7.88 6.66 -2.15
CA HIS A 12 9.04 6.24 -2.95
C HIS A 12 8.87 4.90 -3.67
N ARG A 13 9.80 4.60 -4.59
CA ARG A 13 9.85 3.36 -5.39
C ARG A 13 9.79 2.09 -4.53
N THR A 14 10.44 2.07 -3.37
CA THR A 14 10.42 0.94 -2.43
C THR A 14 8.99 0.58 -1.99
N HIS A 15 8.15 1.58 -1.74
CA HIS A 15 6.75 1.35 -1.39
C HIS A 15 5.95 0.79 -2.56
N VAL A 16 6.19 1.27 -3.77
CA VAL A 16 5.53 0.74 -4.98
C VAL A 16 5.89 -0.72 -5.20
N LEU A 17 7.16 -1.09 -5.02
CA LEU A 17 7.61 -2.48 -5.13
C LEU A 17 7.01 -3.37 -4.04
N ALA A 18 6.88 -2.85 -2.81
CA ALA A 18 6.22 -3.59 -1.73
C ALA A 18 4.73 -3.82 -2.02
N LEU A 19 4.03 -2.85 -2.63
CA LEU A 19 2.65 -3.02 -3.07
C LEU A 19 2.50 -4.01 -4.23
N ASP A 20 3.45 -3.99 -5.17
CA ASP A 20 3.49 -4.95 -6.27
C ASP A 20 3.67 -6.37 -5.74
N ALA A 21 4.64 -6.60 -4.86
CA ALA A 21 4.86 -7.88 -4.19
C ALA A 21 3.62 -8.33 -3.39
N LEU A 22 2.94 -7.42 -2.70
CA LEU A 22 1.71 -7.73 -1.98
C LEU A 22 0.61 -8.28 -2.92
N LEU A 23 0.57 -7.84 -4.17
CA LEU A 23 -0.41 -8.29 -5.17
C LEU A 23 0.02 -9.55 -5.92
N THR A 24 1.28 -9.63 -6.32
CA THR A 24 1.81 -10.66 -7.23
C THR A 24 2.44 -11.84 -6.50
N ASP A 25 2.99 -11.63 -5.31
CA ASP A 25 3.75 -12.61 -4.52
C ASP A 25 3.03 -12.94 -3.20
N TRP A 26 1.72 -13.19 -3.29
CA TRP A 26 0.87 -13.36 -2.12
C TRP A 26 1.04 -14.73 -1.44
N HIS A 27 1.44 -14.70 -0.18
CA HIS A 27 1.65 -15.87 0.67
C HIS A 27 0.95 -15.74 2.04
N GLY A 28 -0.10 -14.92 2.12
CA GLY A 28 -0.81 -14.61 3.36
C GLY A 28 -0.26 -13.37 4.10
N GLN A 29 0.33 -12.41 3.39
CA GLN A 29 0.88 -11.22 4.02
C GLN A 29 -0.20 -10.32 4.65
N GLY A 30 0.17 -9.59 5.70
CA GLY A 30 -0.71 -8.64 6.34
C GLY A 30 -0.82 -7.31 5.57
N GLN A 31 -1.43 -6.34 6.23
CA GLN A 31 -1.44 -4.94 5.80
C GLN A 31 -0.01 -4.38 5.66
N LEU A 32 0.23 -3.58 4.62
CA LEU A 32 1.49 -2.90 4.36
C LEU A 32 1.37 -1.43 4.74
N ASP A 33 2.26 -0.96 5.63
CA ASP A 33 2.34 0.45 5.98
C ASP A 33 3.01 1.27 4.87
N LEU A 34 2.39 2.39 4.57
CA LEU A 34 2.87 3.40 3.64
C LEU A 34 2.90 4.75 4.38
N PRO A 35 3.67 5.74 3.90
CA PRO A 35 3.65 7.06 4.49
C PRO A 35 2.25 7.71 4.48
N GLY A 36 1.62 7.78 5.65
CA GLY A 36 0.27 8.33 5.86
C GLY A 36 -0.88 7.43 5.41
N LEU A 37 -0.60 6.21 4.98
CA LEU A 37 -1.60 5.27 4.46
C LEU A 37 -1.29 3.85 4.91
N ARG A 38 -2.28 2.98 4.85
CA ARG A 38 -2.12 1.54 4.94
C ARG A 38 -2.72 0.87 3.72
N ALA A 39 -2.01 -0.11 3.20
CA ALA A 39 -2.42 -0.89 2.03
C ALA A 39 -2.80 -2.31 2.45
N VAL A 40 -3.98 -2.74 2.01
CA VAL A 40 -4.51 -4.07 2.29
C VAL A 40 -4.92 -4.73 0.99
N ARG A 41 -4.63 -6.03 0.86
CA ARG A 41 -5.12 -6.84 -0.26
C ARG A 41 -6.38 -7.60 0.17
N ALA A 42 -7.48 -7.36 -0.52
CA ALA A 42 -8.74 -8.06 -0.32
C ALA A 42 -9.20 -8.67 -1.65
N CYS A 43 -9.35 -9.99 -1.70
CA CYS A 43 -9.83 -10.72 -2.88
C CYS A 43 -9.09 -10.36 -4.19
N GLY A 44 -7.76 -10.18 -4.13
CA GLY A 44 -6.94 -9.82 -5.29
C GLY A 44 -6.93 -8.33 -5.64
N ARG A 45 -7.63 -7.49 -4.87
CA ARG A 45 -7.65 -6.03 -5.05
C ARG A 45 -6.83 -5.34 -3.97
N LEU A 46 -6.05 -4.34 -4.37
CA LEU A 46 -5.37 -3.44 -3.45
C LEU A 46 -6.35 -2.36 -2.99
N MET A 47 -6.47 -2.18 -1.67
CA MET A 47 -7.22 -1.11 -1.05
C MET A 47 -6.25 -0.24 -0.25
N LEU A 48 -6.32 1.07 -0.45
CA LEU A 48 -5.55 2.06 0.30
C LEU A 48 -6.47 2.76 1.29
N GLN A 49 -6.07 2.80 2.54
CA GLN A 49 -6.80 3.44 3.64
C GLN A 49 -5.86 4.46 4.31
N PRO A 50 -6.36 5.57 4.83
CA PRO A 50 -5.58 6.44 5.70
C PRO A 50 -5.06 5.66 6.92
N ASP A 51 -3.82 5.92 7.35
CA ASP A 51 -3.24 5.39 8.60
C ASP A 51 -3.68 6.26 9.79
N GLN A 52 -4.99 6.45 9.94
CA GLN A 52 -5.64 7.32 10.93
C GLN A 52 -6.48 6.48 11.88
#